data_AF-A0A4V1X5L0-F1
#
_entry.id   AF-A0A4V1X5L0-F1
#
_cell.length_a   1.000
_cell.length_b   1.000
_cell.length_c   1.000
_cell.angle_alpha   90.00
_cell.angle_beta   90.00
_cell.angle_gamma   90.00
#
_symmetry.space_group_name_H-M   'P 1'
#
loop_
_entity.id
_entity.type
_entity.pdbx_description
1 polymer ?
#
loop_
_entity_poly.entity_id
_entity_poly.type
_entity_poly.pdbx_seq_one_letter_code
_entity_poly.pdbx_strand_id
1 'polypeptide(L)'
;MAQNGDVSLADLYQDLINCPPGVTRSTKLQTYCETFWSRLKYNPLPSSVLIDDFIRLLQNDDDLLLARLVIPPLRPTVDPPDNPILLEILGHINSDRTTIQSLNSRPQLYGTQTNAHFLEEKRILQETELYRASLLLYGHSNTNEAQRQRLQEWLAAYPTEEAATSVLSKQ
;
A
#
# COMPACT_ATOMS: atom_id res chain seq x y z
N MET A 1 -14.45 26.51 -1.96
CA MET A 1 -13.34 26.16 -1.04
C MET A 1 -13.98 25.84 0.29
N ALA A 2 -14.16 24.55 0.58
CA ALA A 2 -15.01 24.09 1.66
C ALA A 2 -14.40 24.45 3.02
N GLN A 3 -15.20 25.14 3.83
CA GLN A 3 -15.00 25.26 5.27
C GLN A 3 -15.19 23.85 5.85
N ASN A 4 -14.09 23.13 6.05
CA ASN A 4 -14.12 21.94 6.89
C ASN A 4 -14.37 22.44 8.31
N GLY A 5 -15.50 22.05 8.91
CA GLY A 5 -15.73 22.30 10.33
C GLY A 5 -14.52 21.82 11.11
N ASP A 6 -13.91 22.70 11.90
CA ASP A 6 -12.71 22.43 12.69
C ASP A 6 -13.02 21.32 13.71
N VAL A 7 -12.91 20.07 13.28
CA VAL A 7 -12.90 18.93 14.19
C VAL A 7 -11.60 19.04 14.96
N SER A 8 -11.71 19.24 16.28
CA SER A 8 -10.55 19.38 17.15
C SER A 8 -9.70 18.11 17.08
N LEU A 9 -8.37 18.25 16.97
CA LEU A 9 -7.45 17.12 17.04
C LEU A 9 -7.63 16.31 18.34
N ALA A 10 -7.97 16.99 19.43
CA ALA A 10 -8.23 16.35 20.71
C ALA A 10 -9.48 15.46 20.65
N ASP A 11 -10.54 15.89 19.95
CA ASP A 11 -11.78 15.13 19.82
C ASP A 11 -11.53 13.88 18.96
N LEU A 12 -10.79 14.01 17.86
CA LEU A 12 -10.39 12.87 17.03
C LEU A 12 -9.54 11.85 17.81
N TYR A 13 -8.64 12.34 18.66
CA TYR A 13 -7.79 11.48 19.49
C TYR A 13 -8.62 10.74 20.56
N GLN A 14 -9.55 11.44 21.23
CA GLN A 14 -10.48 10.82 22.18
C GLN A 14 -11.40 9.81 21.51
N ASP A 15 -11.93 10.13 20.33
CA ASP A 15 -12.78 9.23 19.54
C ASP A 15 -12.04 7.98 19.06
N LEU A 16 -10.72 8.07 18.88
CA LEU A 16 -9.85 6.95 18.55
C LEU A 16 -9.61 6.05 19.76
N ILE A 17 -9.24 6.63 20.91
CA ILE A 17 -8.95 5.87 22.14
C ILE A 17 -10.19 5.17 22.67
N ASN A 18 -11.34 5.83 22.61
CA ASN A 18 -12.61 5.28 23.08
C ASN A 18 -13.25 4.32 22.06
N CYS A 19 -12.65 4.14 20.89
CA CYS A 19 -13.17 3.23 19.86
C CYS A 19 -12.86 1.77 20.25
N PRO A 20 -13.88 0.89 20.34
CA PRO A 20 -13.62 -0.52 20.56
C PRO A 20 -12.82 -1.13 19.40
N PRO A 21 -12.05 -2.20 19.64
CA PRO A 21 -11.33 -2.91 18.60
C PRO A 21 -12.31 -3.47 17.57
N GLY A 22 -12.15 -3.08 16.30
CA GLY A 22 -13.06 -3.43 15.21
C GLY A 22 -12.77 -2.67 13.92
N VAL A 23 -13.61 -2.89 12.90
CA VAL A 23 -13.43 -2.42 11.50
C VAL A 23 -13.23 -0.90 11.39
N THR A 24 -13.77 -0.11 12.33
CA THR A 24 -13.75 1.35 12.28
C THR A 24 -12.54 1.99 12.94
N ARG A 25 -11.81 1.29 13.82
CA ARG A 25 -10.64 1.85 14.52
C ARG A 25 -9.54 2.22 13.53
N SER A 26 -9.28 1.38 12.53
CA SER A 26 -8.28 1.63 11.49
C SER A 26 -8.59 2.89 10.68
N THR A 27 -9.85 3.09 10.28
CA THR A 27 -10.27 4.30 9.55
C THR A 27 -10.14 5.55 10.40
N LYS A 28 -10.53 5.48 11.68
CA LYS A 28 -10.38 6.60 12.63
C LYS A 28 -8.92 6.96 12.85
N LEU A 29 -8.05 5.95 13.01
CA LEU A 29 -6.61 6.14 13.15
C LEU A 29 -6.03 6.84 11.93
N GLN A 30 -6.36 6.38 10.73
CA GLN A 30 -5.89 6.97 9.48
C GLN A 30 -6.37 8.43 9.35
N THR A 31 -7.65 8.68 9.64
CA THR A 31 -8.22 10.04 9.61
C THR A 31 -7.51 10.96 10.61
N TYR A 32 -7.27 10.49 11.83
CA TYR A 32 -6.51 11.22 12.85
C TYR A 32 -5.09 11.51 12.38
N CYS A 33 -4.37 10.51 11.88
CA CYS A 33 -2.99 10.65 11.41
C CYS A 33 -2.88 11.65 10.25
N GLU A 34 -3.78 11.56 9.26
CA GLU A 34 -3.82 12.48 8.13
C GLU A 34 -4.10 13.93 8.56
N THR A 35 -5.08 14.11 9.44
CA THR A 35 -5.48 15.43 9.95
C THR A 35 -4.37 16.04 10.81
N PHE A 36 -3.80 15.25 11.72
CA PHE A 36 -2.70 15.67 12.59
C PHE A 36 -1.48 16.07 11.77
N TRP A 37 -1.06 15.20 10.84
CA TRP A 37 0.09 15.45 9.98
C TRP A 37 -0.09 16.68 9.10
N SER A 38 -1.30 16.90 8.58
CA SER A 38 -1.64 18.09 7.81
C SER A 38 -1.61 19.35 8.68
N ARG A 39 -2.08 19.27 9.94
CA ARG A 39 -2.13 20.41 10.86
C ARG A 39 -0.74 20.92 11.27
N LEU A 40 0.26 20.05 11.31
CA LEU A 40 1.67 20.40 11.60
C LEU A 40 2.30 21.35 10.56
N LYS A 41 1.69 21.50 9.38
CA LYS A 41 2.13 22.47 8.36
C LYS A 41 1.67 23.91 8.65
N TYR A 42 0.75 24.10 9.59
CA TYR A 42 0.09 25.39 9.86
C TYR A 42 0.42 25.91 11.26
N ASN A 43 0.49 27.24 11.39
CA ASN A 43 0.61 27.93 12.67
C ASN A 43 -0.77 28.35 13.19
N PRO A 44 -1.04 28.29 14.51
CA PRO A 44 -0.15 27.80 15.56
C PRO A 44 -0.01 26.28 15.53
N LEU A 45 1.12 25.76 15.97
CA LEU A 45 1.34 24.31 16.07
C LEU A 45 0.42 23.67 17.13
N PRO A 46 0.12 22.36 17.01
CA PRO A 46 -0.49 21.60 18.09
C PRO A 46 0.33 21.69 19.38
N SER A 47 -0.32 21.50 20.54
CA SER A 47 0.37 21.49 21.82
C SER A 47 1.39 20.34 21.89
N SER A 48 2.47 20.53 22.65
CA SER A 48 3.51 19.50 22.84
C SER A 48 2.93 18.18 23.34
N VAL A 49 1.94 18.24 24.24
CA VAL A 49 1.25 17.04 24.77
C VAL A 49 0.62 16.22 23.65
N LEU A 50 -0.05 16.86 22.69
CA LEU A 50 -0.68 16.15 21.57
C LEU A 50 0.36 15.58 20.60
N ILE A 51 1.53 16.22 20.47
CA ILE A 51 2.65 15.70 19.68
C ILE A 51 3.24 14.46 20.35
N ASP A 52 3.47 14.50 21.66
CA ASP A 52 3.97 13.35 22.43
C ASP A 52 2.99 12.17 22.37
N ASP A 53 1.69 12.43 22.50
CA ASP A 53 0.65 11.42 22.41
C ASP A 53 0.56 10.80 21.01
N PHE A 54 0.77 11.61 19.96
CA PHE A 54 0.87 11.14 18.59
C PHE A 54 2.11 10.24 18.38
N ILE A 55 3.27 10.64 18.91
CA ILE A 55 4.49 9.83 18.85
C ILE A 55 4.27 8.50 19.56
N ARG A 56 3.71 8.50 20.78
CA ARG A 56 3.40 7.28 21.55
C ARG A 56 2.43 6.36 20.83
N LEU A 57 1.40 6.92 20.18
CA LEU A 57 0.46 6.15 19.38
C LEU A 57 1.19 5.39 18.25
N LEU A 58 2.13 6.06 17.57
CA LEU A 58 2.90 5.49 16.46
C LEU A 58 4.09 4.63 16.89
N GLN A 59 4.34 4.46 18.19
CA GLN A 59 5.27 3.45 18.70
C GLN A 59 4.67 2.04 18.59
N ASN A 60 3.34 1.90 18.53
CA ASN A 60 2.71 0.63 18.20
C ASN A 60 2.92 0.30 16.72
N ASP A 61 3.40 -0.91 16.43
CA ASP A 61 3.74 -1.33 15.06
C ASP A 61 2.51 -1.46 14.14
N ASP A 62 1.38 -1.95 14.65
CA ASP A 62 0.13 -2.06 13.87
C ASP A 62 -0.40 -0.68 13.50
N ASP A 63 -0.37 0.26 14.46
CA ASP A 63 -0.83 1.63 14.24
C ASP A 63 0.10 2.38 13.28
N LEU A 64 1.42 2.14 13.33
CA LEU A 64 2.34 2.70 12.35
C LEU A 64 2.10 2.16 10.94
N LEU A 65 1.89 0.84 10.78
CA LEU A 65 1.62 0.25 9.47
C LEU A 65 0.42 0.92 8.81
N LEU A 66 -0.63 1.18 9.60
CA LEU A 66 -1.80 1.91 9.14
C LEU A 66 -1.50 3.39 8.85
N ALA A 67 -0.72 4.06 9.69
CA ALA A 67 -0.34 5.46 9.50
C ALA A 67 0.53 5.69 8.25
N ARG A 68 1.39 4.73 7.88
CA ARG A 68 2.20 4.76 6.63
C ARG A 68 1.35 4.87 5.37
N LEU A 69 0.10 4.40 5.41
CA LEU A 69 -0.81 4.51 4.27
C LEU A 69 -1.20 5.97 4.00
N VAL A 70 -1.24 6.81 5.03
CA VAL A 70 -1.68 8.21 4.94
C VAL A 70 -0.59 9.25 5.17
N ILE A 71 0.54 8.88 5.77
CA ILE A 71 1.71 9.75 5.97
C ILE A 71 2.87 9.23 5.11
N PRO A 72 3.11 9.82 3.92
CA PRO A 72 4.15 9.36 3.00
C PRO A 72 5.57 9.32 3.61
N PRO A 73 6.01 10.32 4.40
CA PRO A 73 7.35 10.31 5.00
C PRO A 73 7.64 9.18 5.99
N LEU A 74 6.63 8.42 6.44
CA LEU A 74 6.85 7.23 7.26
C LEU A 74 7.28 6.01 6.44
N ARG A 75 7.25 6.11 5.10
CA ARG A 75 7.62 5.03 4.17
C ARG A 75 9.14 5.09 3.92
N PRO A 76 9.81 3.94 3.86
CA PRO A 76 11.28 3.88 3.76
C PRO A 76 11.85 4.42 2.43
N THR A 77 11.03 4.52 1.39
CA THR A 77 11.45 4.94 0.04
C THR A 77 11.13 6.41 -0.27
N VAL A 78 10.57 7.14 0.69
CA VAL A 78 10.15 8.54 0.49
C VAL A 78 11.17 9.45 1.15
N ASP A 79 11.56 10.51 0.44
CA ASP A 79 12.49 11.49 0.97
C ASP A 79 11.92 12.17 2.22
N PRO A 80 12.76 12.45 3.23
CA PRO A 80 12.32 13.10 4.45
C PRO A 80 11.86 14.53 4.16
N PRO A 81 10.88 15.07 4.92
CA PRO A 81 10.36 16.41 4.72
C PRO A 81 11.38 17.47 5.13
N ASP A 82 11.40 18.62 4.45
CA ASP A 82 12.30 19.73 4.79
C ASP A 82 11.95 20.45 6.11
N ASN A 83 10.76 20.20 6.66
CA ASN A 83 10.28 20.86 7.87
C ASN A 83 10.97 20.27 9.12
N PRO A 84 11.71 21.08 9.91
CA PRO A 84 12.49 20.59 11.04
C PRO A 84 11.64 19.91 12.12
N ILE A 85 10.39 20.34 12.32
CA ILE A 85 9.49 19.77 13.32
C ILE A 85 9.01 18.39 12.88
N LEU A 86 8.73 18.23 11.58
CA LEU A 86 8.37 16.93 11.03
C LEU A 86 9.55 15.97 11.11
N LEU A 87 10.77 16.45 10.87
CA LEU A 87 11.99 15.65 11.02
C LEU A 87 12.21 15.18 12.46
N GLU A 88 11.99 16.05 13.44
CA GLU A 88 12.09 15.70 14.87
C GLU A 88 11.10 14.59 15.25
N ILE A 89 9.83 14.76 14.86
CA ILE A 89 8.77 13.76 15.09
C ILE A 89 9.14 12.42 14.43
N LEU A 90 9.61 12.44 13.17
CA LEU A 90 10.05 11.24 12.48
C LEU A 90 11.26 10.57 13.17
N GLY A 91 12.19 11.37 13.70
CA GLY A 91 13.32 10.89 14.47
C GLY A 91 12.88 10.07 15.69
N HIS A 92 11.91 10.58 16.45
CA HIS A 92 11.35 9.86 17.60
C HIS A 92 10.57 8.60 17.23
N ILE A 93 9.89 8.58 16.08
CA ILE A 93 9.13 7.41 15.61
C ILE A 93 10.05 6.30 15.03
N ASN A 94 11.20 6.68 14.47
CA ASN A 94 12.11 5.76 13.78
C ASN A 94 13.26 5.24 14.66
N SER A 95 13.59 5.90 15.77
CA SER A 95 14.74 5.53 16.62
C SER A 95 14.66 4.12 17.22
N ASP A 96 13.46 3.54 17.32
CA ASP A 96 13.22 2.26 18.02
C ASP A 96 13.01 1.03 17.11
N ARG A 97 13.25 1.11 15.78
CA ARG A 97 12.65 0.14 14.84
C ARG A 97 13.62 -0.76 14.06
N THR A 98 13.99 -1.88 14.68
CA THR A 98 14.57 -3.07 14.00
C THR A 98 13.50 -4.02 13.44
N THR A 99 12.28 -4.03 14.00
CA THR A 99 11.24 -5.03 13.68
C THR A 99 10.56 -4.83 12.32
N ILE A 100 10.25 -3.58 11.93
CA ILE A 100 9.53 -3.32 10.68
C ILE A 100 10.42 -3.48 9.44
N GLN A 101 11.73 -3.27 9.58
CA GLN A 101 12.67 -3.62 8.51
C GLN A 101 12.55 -5.12 8.19
N SER A 102 12.33 -6.00 9.17
CA SER A 102 12.15 -7.44 8.92
C SER A 102 10.89 -7.80 8.12
N LEU A 103 9.81 -7.01 8.24
CA LEU A 103 8.59 -7.18 7.44
C LEU A 103 8.78 -6.73 5.99
N ASN A 104 9.54 -5.65 5.79
CA ASN A 104 9.93 -5.18 4.45
C ASN A 104 10.98 -6.09 3.80
N SER A 105 11.82 -6.74 4.61
CA SER A 105 12.79 -7.76 4.20
C SER A 105 12.16 -9.14 4.01
N ARG A 106 10.87 -9.30 4.31
CA ARG A 106 10.17 -10.55 4.03
C ARG A 106 10.02 -10.60 2.51
N PRO A 107 10.72 -11.50 1.80
CA PRO A 107 10.45 -11.68 0.38
C PRO A 107 8.96 -11.96 0.27
N GLN A 108 8.27 -11.24 -0.61
CA GLN A 108 6.89 -11.54 -0.98
C GLN A 108 6.85 -12.97 -1.53
N LEU A 109 6.71 -13.96 -0.64
CA LEU A 109 6.57 -15.37 -0.99
C LEU A 109 5.28 -15.64 -1.80
N TYR A 110 4.41 -14.63 -1.91
CA TYR A 110 3.31 -14.59 -2.88
C TYR A 110 3.76 -14.68 -4.34
N GLY A 111 5.05 -14.48 -4.65
CA GLY A 111 5.61 -14.61 -5.99
C GLY A 111 6.36 -15.91 -6.27
N THR A 112 6.47 -16.83 -5.31
CA THR A 112 7.21 -18.08 -5.54
C THR A 112 6.30 -19.20 -6.04
N GLN A 113 6.71 -19.89 -7.10
CA GLN A 113 6.05 -21.03 -7.78
C GLN A 113 5.62 -22.19 -6.85
N THR A 114 5.95 -22.11 -5.56
CA THR A 114 5.68 -23.08 -4.51
C THR A 114 4.31 -22.93 -3.84
N ASN A 115 3.59 -21.81 -4.07
CA ASN A 115 2.28 -21.59 -3.44
C ASN A 115 1.15 -22.15 -4.33
N ALA A 116 0.41 -23.15 -3.84
CA ALA A 116 -0.68 -23.79 -4.57
C ALA A 116 -1.78 -22.79 -4.99
N HIS A 117 -2.03 -21.75 -4.20
CA HIS A 117 -3.00 -20.71 -4.55
C HIS A 117 -2.55 -19.86 -5.75
N PHE A 118 -1.25 -19.58 -5.85
CA PHE A 118 -0.69 -18.83 -6.98
C PHE A 118 -0.74 -19.66 -8.28
N LEU A 119 -0.47 -20.97 -8.19
CA LEU A 119 -0.60 -21.86 -9.34
C LEU A 119 -2.03 -21.96 -9.83
N GLU A 120 -2.99 -22.02 -8.91
CA GLU A 120 -4.42 -22.07 -9.26
C GLU A 120 -4.91 -20.75 -9.86
N GLU A 121 -4.54 -19.61 -9.27
CA GLU A 121 -4.83 -18.29 -9.84
C GLU A 121 -4.23 -18.15 -11.25
N LYS A 122 -2.97 -18.55 -11.43
CA LYS A 122 -2.30 -18.55 -12.73
C LYS A 122 -3.03 -19.43 -13.75
N ARG A 123 -3.49 -20.63 -13.34
CA ARG A 123 -4.25 -21.54 -14.20
C ARG A 123 -5.56 -20.90 -14.66
N ILE A 124 -6.31 -20.31 -13.73
CA ILE A 124 -7.58 -19.63 -14.03
C ILE A 124 -7.38 -18.46 -15.00
N LEU A 125 -6.33 -17.66 -14.79
CA LEU A 125 -5.98 -16.54 -15.67
C LEU A 125 -5.65 -17.04 -17.08
N GLN A 126 -4.81 -18.07 -17.20
CA GLN A 126 -4.46 -18.67 -18.50
C GLN A 126 -5.69 -19.23 -19.24
N GLU A 127 -6.61 -19.89 -18.53
CA GLU A 127 -7.85 -20.39 -19.12
C GLU A 127 -8.73 -19.25 -19.64
N THR A 128 -8.81 -18.16 -18.88
CA THR A 128 -9.57 -16.96 -19.25
C THR A 128 -8.95 -16.29 -20.49
N GLU A 129 -7.62 -16.20 -20.56
CA GLU A 129 -6.92 -15.66 -21.72
C GLU A 129 -7.12 -16.51 -22.98
N LEU A 130 -7.02 -17.83 -22.86
CA LEU A 130 -7.29 -18.75 -23.96
C LEU A 130 -8.73 -18.62 -24.46
N TYR A 131 -9.69 -18.50 -23.54
CA TYR A 131 -11.09 -18.26 -23.89
C TYR A 131 -11.25 -16.94 -24.65
N ARG A 132 -10.66 -15.85 -24.16
CA ARG A 132 -10.74 -14.54 -24.85
C ARG A 132 -10.06 -14.58 -26.22
N ALA A 133 -8.90 -15.22 -26.33
CA ALA A 133 -8.18 -15.38 -27.58
C ALA A 133 -8.97 -16.24 -28.58
N SER A 134 -9.65 -17.28 -28.11
CA SER A 134 -10.53 -18.12 -28.94
C SER A 134 -11.70 -17.34 -29.53
N LEU A 135 -12.35 -16.48 -28.73
CA LEU A 135 -13.41 -15.60 -29.19
C LEU A 135 -12.88 -14.57 -30.19
N LEU A 136 -11.69 -14.01 -29.96
CA LEU A 136 -11.10 -13.00 -30.83
C LEU A 136 -10.68 -13.56 -32.19
N LEU A 137 -10.04 -14.74 -32.21
CA LEU A 137 -9.43 -15.30 -33.41
C LEU A 137 -10.37 -16.21 -34.20
N TYR A 138 -11.29 -16.89 -33.52
CA TYR A 138 -12.20 -17.87 -34.14
C TYR A 138 -13.68 -17.51 -34.01
N GLY A 139 -14.03 -16.48 -33.24
CA GLY A 139 -15.43 -16.06 -33.04
C GLY A 139 -16.26 -17.01 -32.16
N HIS A 140 -15.65 -18.06 -31.62
CA HIS A 140 -16.30 -19.05 -30.76
C HIS A 140 -15.30 -19.70 -29.80
N SER A 141 -15.81 -20.22 -28.68
CA SER A 141 -14.98 -20.81 -27.62
C SER A 141 -14.70 -22.30 -27.78
N ASN A 142 -15.37 -22.98 -28.70
CA ASN A 142 -15.19 -24.41 -28.92
C ASN A 142 -14.03 -24.65 -29.90
N THR A 143 -12.80 -24.65 -29.38
CA THR A 143 -11.58 -24.89 -30.16
C THR A 143 -11.10 -26.34 -30.02
N ASN A 144 -10.67 -26.94 -31.12
CA ASN A 144 -10.02 -28.25 -31.08
C ASN A 144 -8.58 -28.16 -30.53
N GLU A 145 -7.94 -29.30 -30.27
CA GLU A 145 -6.61 -29.34 -29.65
C GLU A 145 -5.53 -28.61 -30.48
N ALA A 146 -5.58 -28.74 -31.81
CA ALA A 146 -4.64 -28.06 -32.70
C ALA A 146 -4.81 -26.53 -32.66
N GLN A 147 -6.06 -26.04 -32.57
CA GLN A 147 -6.36 -24.62 -32.41
C GLN A 147 -5.93 -24.12 -31.03
N ARG A 148 -6.11 -24.91 -29.97
CA ARG A 148 -5.69 -24.58 -28.61
C ARG A 148 -4.17 -24.40 -28.52
N GLN A 149 -3.40 -25.30 -29.13
CA GLN A 149 -1.94 -25.22 -29.17
C GLN A 149 -1.48 -23.95 -29.90
N ARG A 150 -2.11 -23.62 -31.03
CA ARG A 150 -1.81 -22.39 -31.78
C ARG A 150 -2.15 -21.12 -31.00
N LEU A 151 -3.22 -21.13 -30.21
CA LEU A 151 -3.57 -20.01 -29.32
C LEU A 151 -2.54 -19.84 -28.20
N GLN A 152 -2.04 -20.93 -27.63
CA GLN A 152 -0.99 -20.88 -26.61
C GLN A 152 0.32 -20.32 -27.17
N GLU A 153 0.73 -20.75 -28.36
CA GLU A 153 1.90 -20.19 -29.05
C GLU A 153 1.72 -18.69 -29.35
N TRP A 154 0.52 -18.30 -29.79
CA TRP A 154 0.21 -16.91 -30.07
C TRP A 154 0.22 -16.03 -28.81
N LEU A 155 -0.34 -16.50 -27.69
CA LEU A 155 -0.29 -15.81 -26.40
C LEU A 155 1.15 -15.72 -25.86
N ALA A 156 1.95 -16.77 -26.03
CA ALA A 156 3.35 -16.79 -25.60
C ALA A 156 4.26 -15.87 -26.42
N ALA A 157 3.87 -15.56 -27.68
CA ALA A 157 4.60 -14.62 -28.53
C ALA A 157 4.34 -13.15 -28.19
N TYR A 158 3.38 -12.84 -27.30
CA TYR A 158 3.13 -11.48 -26.85
C TYR A 158 4.20 -11.07 -25.83
N PRO A 159 4.86 -9.90 -26.01
CA PRO A 159 5.85 -9.45 -25.05
C PRO A 159 5.18 -9.17 -23.69
N THR A 160 5.67 -9.82 -22.65
CA THR A 160 5.35 -9.50 -21.25
C THR A 160 5.99 -8.18 -20.85
N GLU A 161 5.39 -7.44 -19.91
CA GLU A 161 5.91 -6.14 -19.40
C GLU A 161 7.37 -6.20 -18.90
N GLU A 162 7.87 -7.38 -18.53
CA GLU A 162 9.28 -7.61 -18.20
C GLU A 162 10.22 -7.40 -19.39
N ALA A 163 9.78 -7.71 -20.61
CA ALA A 163 10.56 -7.44 -21.82
C ALA A 163 10.52 -5.95 -22.20
N ALA A 164 9.42 -5.24 -21.92
CA ALA A 164 9.26 -3.83 -22.24
C ALA A 164 10.13 -2.90 -21.36
N THR A 165 10.36 -3.28 -20.10
CA THR A 165 11.20 -2.52 -19.15
C THR A 165 12.70 -2.73 -19.35
N SER A 166 13.12 -3.86 -19.94
CA SER A 166 14.52 -4.13 -20.30
C SER A 166 15.04 -3.25 -21.45
N VAL A 167 14.15 -2.83 -22.37
CA VAL A 167 14.52 -2.02 -23.54
C VAL A 167 14.75 -0.54 -23.19
N LEU A 168 14.12 -0.03 -22.12
CA LEU A 168 14.25 1.35 -21.67
C LEU A 168 15.52 1.62 -20.83
N SER A 169 16.28 0.60 -20.43
CA SER A 169 17.54 0.75 -19.68
C SER A 169 18.80 0.79 -20.56
N LYS A 170 18.65 0.91 -21.88
CA LYS A 170 19.77 0.93 -22.85
C LYS A 170 19.77 2.14 -23.80
N GLN A 171 19.23 3.27 -23.39
CA GLN A 171 19.42 4.56 -24.09
C GLN A 171 20.06 5.58 -23.17
#